data_AF-A0A060CGV9-F1
#
_entry.id   AF-A0A060CGV9-F1
#
_cell.length_a   1.000
_cell.length_b   1.000
_cell.length_c   1.000
_cell.angle_alpha   90.00
_cell.angle_beta   90.00
_cell.angle_gamma   90.00
#
_symmetry.space_group_name_H-M   'P 1'
#
loop_
_entity.id
_entity.type
_entity.pdbx_description
1 polymer ?
#
loop_
_entity_poly.entity_id
_entity_poly.type
_entity_poly.pdbx_seq_one_letter_code
_entity_poly.pdbx_strand_id
1 'polypeptide(L)'
;MLNAFGGLIAGFNGTFEFESGANYPNELDYTTMRALNAFFGALTVPLAWLTTDQLHFSRYGKILVTTMVLCDTALLCISRFILLDSMLLFFTAWATFCICVFHNCQRLSPFSFQWYYWIIQTGISLGLVLSIKWVGLFAIAVVGF
;
A
#
# COMPACT_ATOMS: atom_id res chain seq x y z
N MET A 1 -10.09 -5.40 -9.41
CA MET A 1 -10.77 -4.16 -9.89
C MET A 1 -9.85 -2.94 -9.98
N LEU A 2 -8.93 -2.69 -9.05
CA LEU A 2 -8.02 -1.52 -9.14
C LEU A 2 -7.19 -1.46 -10.44
N ASN A 3 -6.60 -2.57 -10.89
CA ASN A 3 -5.86 -2.57 -12.16
C ASN A 3 -6.79 -2.34 -13.38
N ALA A 4 -8.05 -2.77 -13.30
CA ALA A 4 -9.03 -2.48 -14.36
C ALA A 4 -9.38 -0.98 -14.38
N PHE A 5 -9.47 -0.34 -13.22
CA PHE A 5 -9.61 1.12 -13.13
C PHE A 5 -8.39 1.85 -13.70
N GLY A 6 -7.17 1.36 -13.44
CA GLY A 6 -5.97 1.84 -14.11
C GLY A 6 -6.01 1.68 -15.63
N GLY A 7 -6.58 0.58 -16.12
CA GLY A 7 -6.86 0.37 -17.55
C GLY A 7 -7.87 1.36 -18.11
N LEU A 8 -8.95 1.66 -17.38
CA LEU A 8 -9.93 2.67 -17.78
C LEU A 8 -9.28 4.06 -17.91
N ILE A 9 -8.43 4.43 -16.94
CA ILE A 9 -7.65 5.70 -16.99
C ILE A 9 -6.72 5.72 -18.22
N ALA A 10 -6.14 4.58 -18.56
CA ALA A 10 -5.30 4.42 -19.75
C ALA A 10 -6.09 4.32 -21.08
N GLY A 11 -7.43 4.44 -21.05
CA GLY A 11 -8.27 4.35 -22.24
C GLY A 11 -8.38 2.93 -22.82
N PHE A 12 -8.13 1.91 -22.01
CA PHE A 12 -8.14 0.52 -22.45
C PHE A 12 -9.56 -0.05 -22.59
N ASN A 13 -9.88 -0.54 -23.79
CA ASN A 13 -11.21 -1.10 -24.13
C ASN A 13 -11.37 -2.60 -23.81
N GLY A 14 -10.38 -3.26 -23.17
CA GLY A 14 -10.50 -4.69 -22.82
C GLY A 14 -10.30 -5.66 -23.98
N THR A 15 -9.92 -5.17 -25.17
CA THR A 15 -9.79 -5.96 -26.40
C THR A 15 -8.49 -6.75 -26.50
N PHE A 16 -7.47 -6.41 -25.69
CA PHE A 16 -6.18 -7.09 -25.67
C PHE A 16 -6.11 -8.12 -24.54
N GLU A 17 -5.85 -9.38 -24.89
CA GLU A 17 -5.61 -10.43 -23.91
C GLU A 17 -4.12 -10.47 -23.55
N PHE A 18 -3.82 -10.40 -22.25
CA PHE A 18 -2.45 -10.34 -21.74
C PHE A 18 -1.80 -11.73 -21.73
N GLU A 19 -1.36 -12.20 -22.89
CA GLU A 19 -0.57 -13.43 -22.98
C GLU A 19 0.87 -13.22 -22.48
N SER A 20 1.44 -14.28 -21.91
CA SER A 20 2.81 -14.26 -21.37
C SER A 20 3.83 -14.11 -22.51
N GLY A 21 4.61 -13.03 -22.48
CA GLY A 21 5.67 -12.76 -23.46
C GLY A 21 5.20 -12.13 -24.78
N ALA A 22 3.91 -11.86 -24.94
CA ALA A 22 3.40 -11.12 -26.08
C ALA A 22 3.86 -9.65 -26.06
N ASN A 23 4.14 -9.09 -27.24
CA ASN A 23 4.46 -7.67 -27.37
C ASN A 23 3.19 -6.84 -27.20
N TYR A 24 3.30 -5.74 -26.45
CA TYR A 24 2.20 -4.81 -26.30
C TYR A 24 1.93 -4.08 -27.62
N PRO A 25 0.67 -3.99 -28.07
CA PRO A 25 0.32 -3.21 -29.26
C PRO A 25 0.55 -1.71 -28.98
N ASN A 26 0.90 -0.95 -30.02
CA ASN A 26 1.22 0.48 -29.90
C ASN A 26 0.05 1.33 -29.37
N GLU A 27 -1.17 0.82 -29.52
CA GLU A 27 -2.41 1.46 -29.08
C GLU A 27 -2.68 1.29 -27.58
N LEU A 28 -1.98 0.37 -26.91
CA LEU A 28 -2.14 0.11 -25.48
C LEU A 28 -1.16 0.95 -24.67
N ASP A 29 -1.69 1.89 -23.89
CA ASP A 29 -0.89 2.61 -22.92
C ASP A 29 -0.65 1.79 -21.63
N TYR A 30 0.25 0.82 -21.74
CA TYR A 30 0.70 0.05 -20.58
C TYR A 30 1.56 0.90 -19.61
N THR A 31 2.03 2.08 -20.02
CA THR A 31 2.86 2.94 -19.17
C THR A 31 2.03 3.57 -18.06
N THR A 32 0.83 4.05 -18.37
CA THR A 32 -0.12 4.58 -17.37
C THR A 32 -0.55 3.50 -16.37
N MET A 33 -0.77 2.26 -16.83
CA MET A 33 -1.10 1.13 -15.94
C MET A 33 0.06 0.80 -14.99
N ARG A 34 1.31 0.87 -15.47
CA ARG A 34 2.50 0.70 -14.61
C ARG A 34 2.71 1.88 -13.67
N ALA A 35 2.45 3.10 -14.13
CA ALA A 35 2.57 4.30 -13.32
C ALA A 35 1.65 4.25 -12.10
N LEU A 36 0.43 3.72 -12.23
CA LEU A 36 -0.48 3.52 -11.10
C LEU A 36 0.12 2.58 -10.04
N ASN A 37 0.70 1.45 -10.46
CA ASN A 37 1.33 0.50 -9.54
C ASN A 37 2.59 1.09 -8.89
N ALA A 38 3.41 1.78 -9.69
CA ALA A 38 4.59 2.48 -9.22
C ALA A 38 4.25 3.61 -8.22
N PHE A 39 3.11 4.28 -8.39
CA PHE A 39 2.61 5.30 -7.47
C PHE A 39 2.32 4.72 -6.07
N PHE A 40 1.62 3.59 -5.97
CA PHE A 40 1.39 2.92 -4.69
C PHE A 40 2.69 2.40 -4.06
N GLY A 41 3.61 1.87 -4.87
CA GLY A 41 4.96 1.50 -4.42
C GLY A 41 5.73 2.70 -3.85
N ALA A 42 5.74 3.82 -4.56
CA ALA A 42 6.43 5.04 -4.13
C ALA A 42 5.82 5.65 -2.86
N LEU A 43 4.48 5.61 -2.71
CA LEU A 43 3.79 6.07 -1.51
C LEU A 43 4.11 5.24 -0.26
N THR A 44 4.60 4.01 -0.42
CA THR A 44 5.00 3.17 0.72
C THR A 44 6.23 3.74 1.43
N VAL A 45 7.10 4.47 0.73
CA VAL A 45 8.31 5.09 1.31
C VAL A 45 8.01 6.21 2.33
N PRO A 46 7.24 7.27 2.00
CA PRO A 46 6.87 8.28 2.99
C PRO A 46 6.00 7.69 4.11
N LEU A 47 5.21 6.66 3.81
CA LEU A 47 4.43 5.97 4.83
C LEU A 47 5.32 5.25 5.85
N ALA A 48 6.40 4.61 5.42
CA ALA A 48 7.38 4.00 6.32
C ALA A 48 7.99 5.05 7.27
N TRP A 49 8.30 6.24 6.77
CA TRP A 49 8.76 7.35 7.62
C TRP A 49 7.71 7.71 8.68
N LEU A 50 6.45 7.92 8.27
CA LEU A 50 5.36 8.26 9.19
C LEU A 50 5.13 7.15 10.24
N THR A 51 5.20 5.88 9.85
CA THR A 51 5.10 4.76 10.80
C THR A 51 6.23 4.76 11.82
N THR A 52 7.47 4.98 11.40
CA THR A 52 8.61 5.08 12.34
C THR A 52 8.52 6.28 13.27
N ASP A 53 7.87 7.36 12.83
CA ASP A 53 7.58 8.53 13.67
C ASP A 53 6.59 8.18 14.78
N GLN A 54 5.53 7.46 14.45
CA GLN A 54 4.54 6.97 15.42
C GLN A 54 5.12 5.94 16.40
N LEU A 55 6.15 5.20 15.99
CA LEU A 55 6.88 4.28 16.86
C LEU A 55 7.94 4.99 17.73
N HIS A 56 8.04 6.32 17.67
CA HIS A 56 8.97 7.14 18.44
C HIS A 56 10.45 6.78 18.21
N PHE A 57 10.83 6.39 17.00
CA PHE A 57 12.23 6.12 16.66
C PHE A 57 13.08 7.40 16.67
N SER A 58 14.38 7.25 16.92
CA SER A 58 15.34 8.35 16.82
C SER A 58 15.41 8.87 15.37
N ARG A 59 15.84 10.13 15.17
CA ARG A 59 15.96 10.73 13.81
C ARG A 59 16.79 9.86 12.86
N TYR A 60 17.89 9.31 13.36
CA TYR A 60 18.75 8.41 12.58
C TYR A 60 18.05 7.08 12.26
N GLY A 61 17.27 6.54 13.20
CA GLY A 61 16.46 5.34 12.98
C GLY A 61 15.42 5.53 11.87
N LYS A 62 14.72 6.66 11.85
CA LYS A 62 13.75 6.98 10.79
C LYS A 62 14.41 7.04 9.42
N ILE A 63 15.54 7.76 9.31
CA ILE A 63 16.31 7.86 8.06
C ILE A 63 16.73 6.47 7.60
N LEU A 64 17.29 5.66 8.50
CA LEU A 64 17.75 4.31 8.18
C LEU A 64 16.61 3.44 7.65
N VAL A 65 15.46 3.39 8.33
CA VAL A 65 14.32 2.57 7.90
C VAL A 65 13.76 3.07 6.56
N THR A 66 13.57 4.38 6.39
CA THR A 66 13.06 4.93 5.14
C THR A 66 14.01 4.70 3.97
N THR A 67 15.33 4.82 4.18
CA THR A 67 16.33 4.48 3.16
C THR A 67 16.35 3.00 2.84
N MET A 68 16.20 2.12 3.84
CA MET A 68 16.09 0.67 3.58
C MET A 68 14.88 0.33 2.72
N VAL A 69 13.71 0.91 2.99
CA VAL A 69 12.50 0.72 2.17
C VAL A 69 12.66 1.32 0.78
N LEU A 70 13.27 2.51 0.67
CA LEU A 70 13.52 3.17 -0.62
C LEU A 70 14.48 2.36 -1.50
N CYS A 71 15.54 1.79 -0.92
CA CYS A 71 16.56 1.03 -1.62
C CYS A 71 16.25 -0.46 -1.74
N ASP A 72 15.06 -0.91 -1.32
CA ASP A 72 14.66 -2.30 -1.47
C ASP A 72 14.37 -2.62 -2.94
N THR A 73 15.28 -3.39 -3.55
CA THR A 73 15.17 -3.82 -4.94
C THR A 73 13.95 -4.69 -5.19
N ALA A 74 13.50 -5.47 -4.21
CA ALA A 74 12.31 -6.31 -4.36
C ALA A 74 11.04 -5.44 -4.47
N LEU A 75 10.93 -4.41 -3.63
CA LEU A 75 9.82 -3.45 -3.69
C LEU A 75 9.80 -2.66 -5.01
N LEU A 76 10.97 -2.26 -5.50
CA LEU A 76 11.11 -1.58 -6.79
C LEU A 76 10.72 -2.49 -7.95
N CYS A 77 11.17 -3.75 -7.94
CA CYS A 77 10.82 -4.72 -8.96
C CYS A 77 9.31 -5.01 -8.98
N ILE A 78 8.69 -5.26 -7.82
CA ILE A 78 7.27 -5.64 -7.78
C ILE A 78 6.35 -4.48 -8.17
N SER A 79 6.74 -3.24 -7.83
CA SER A 79 5.96 -2.03 -8.13
C SER A 79 6.08 -1.56 -9.58
N ARG A 80 7.10 -2.03 -10.32
CA ARG A 80 7.29 -1.72 -11.74
C ARG A 80 6.31 -2.46 -12.65
N PHE A 81 5.86 -3.63 -12.22
CA PHE A 81 4.94 -4.47 -13.00
C PHE A 81 3.48 -4.16 -12.65
N ILE A 82 2.55 -4.54 -13.53
CA ILE A 82 1.10 -4.34 -13.35
C ILE A 82 0.58 -5.45 -12.42
N LEU A 83 1.15 -5.56 -11.23
CA LEU A 83 0.80 -6.57 -10.21
C LEU A 83 0.03 -5.91 -9.06
N LEU A 84 -1.04 -6.59 -8.65
CA LEU A 84 -1.84 -6.22 -7.46
C LEU A 84 -1.05 -6.25 -6.15
N ASP A 85 0.13 -6.87 -6.13
CA ASP A 85 0.97 -6.98 -4.95
C ASP A 85 1.52 -5.60 -4.49
N SER A 86 1.73 -4.65 -5.40
CA SER A 86 2.16 -3.28 -5.05
C SER A 86 1.11 -2.56 -4.18
N MET A 87 -0.16 -2.69 -4.55
CA MET A 87 -1.31 -2.14 -3.82
C MET A 87 -1.52 -2.87 -2.51
N LEU A 88 -1.39 -4.20 -2.50
CA LEU A 88 -1.44 -5.00 -1.28
C LEU A 88 -0.42 -4.49 -0.26
N LEU A 89 0.84 -4.35 -0.68
CA LEU A 89 1.92 -3.87 0.19
C LEU A 89 1.62 -2.47 0.73
N PHE A 90 1.17 -1.54 -0.12
CA PHE A 90 0.77 -0.20 0.32
C PHE A 90 -0.35 -0.24 1.37
N PHE A 91 -1.44 -0.97 1.14
CA PHE A 91 -2.55 -1.02 2.09
C PHE A 91 -2.19 -1.77 3.38
N THR A 92 -1.32 -2.78 3.32
CA THR A 92 -0.79 -3.42 4.54
C THR A 92 0.06 -2.45 5.35
N ALA A 93 0.94 -1.69 4.70
CA ALA A 93 1.73 -0.66 5.37
C ALA A 93 0.82 0.45 5.94
N TRP A 94 -0.25 0.81 5.24
CA TRP A 94 -1.25 1.77 5.73
C TRP A 94 -2.01 1.25 6.94
N ALA A 95 -2.38 -0.04 6.95
CA ALA A 95 -2.98 -0.68 8.13
C ALA A 95 -2.02 -0.66 9.32
N THR A 96 -0.73 -0.97 9.11
CA THR A 96 0.29 -0.89 10.17
C THR A 96 0.49 0.53 10.71
N PHE A 97 0.42 1.54 9.83
CA PHE A 97 0.46 2.94 10.26
C PHE A 97 -0.76 3.28 11.13
N CYS A 98 -1.97 2.94 10.68
CA CYS A 98 -3.19 3.27 11.39
C CYS A 98 -3.26 2.63 12.78
N ILE A 99 -2.85 1.37 12.92
CA ILE A 99 -2.78 0.73 14.24
C ILE A 99 -1.74 1.38 15.15
N CYS A 100 -0.58 1.80 14.63
CA CYS A 100 0.43 2.51 15.43
C CYS A 100 -0.14 3.83 15.98
N VAL A 101 -0.82 4.61 15.14
CA VAL A 101 -1.46 5.86 15.58
C VAL A 101 -2.58 5.58 16.57
N PHE A 102 -3.43 4.58 16.30
CA PHE A 102 -4.51 4.17 17.20
C PHE A 102 -3.98 3.79 18.58
N HIS A 103 -2.91 2.99 18.64
CA HIS A 103 -2.30 2.57 19.89
C HIS A 103 -1.70 3.75 20.68
N ASN A 104 -1.13 4.74 19.99
CA ASN A 104 -0.72 6.00 20.64
C ASN A 104 -1.91 6.79 21.18
N CYS A 105 -2.99 6.92 20.40
CA CYS A 105 -4.22 7.59 20.84
C CYS A 105 -4.89 6.87 22.03
N GLN A 106 -4.85 5.54 22.06
CA GLN A 106 -5.36 4.73 23.17
C GLN A 106 -4.64 5.05 24.49
N ARG A 107 -3.33 5.31 24.44
CA ARG A 107 -2.52 5.65 25.62
C ARG A 107 -2.73 7.10 26.09
N LEU A 108 -2.84 8.04 25.15
CA LEU A 108 -2.89 9.47 25.44
C LEU A 108 -4.31 10.00 25.72
N SER A 109 -5.30 9.55 24.97
CA SER A 109 -6.66 10.11 24.99
C SER A 109 -7.70 9.10 24.50
N PRO A 110 -8.01 8.06 25.32
CA PRO A 110 -9.02 7.07 24.97
C PRO A 110 -10.39 7.71 24.77
N PHE A 111 -11.20 7.14 23.86
CA PHE A 111 -12.56 7.60 23.51
C PHE A 111 -12.68 9.04 22.96
N SER A 112 -11.58 9.65 22.52
CA SER A 112 -11.60 10.91 21.79
C SER A 112 -12.13 10.74 20.36
N PHE A 113 -12.55 11.85 19.71
CA PHE A 113 -12.94 11.81 18.28
C PHE A 113 -11.83 11.23 17.40
N GLN A 114 -10.58 11.60 17.70
CA GLN A 114 -9.40 11.09 16.99
C GLN A 114 -9.24 9.57 17.16
N TRP A 115 -9.55 9.02 18.33
CA TRP A 115 -9.54 7.58 18.56
C TRP A 115 -10.52 6.84 17.63
N TYR A 116 -11.77 7.33 17.53
CA TYR A 116 -12.78 6.75 16.62
C TYR A 116 -12.39 6.90 15.15
N TYR A 117 -11.76 8.02 14.78
CA TYR A 117 -11.25 8.21 13.42
C TYR A 117 -10.21 7.15 13.05
N TRP A 118 -9.21 6.92 13.91
CA TRP A 118 -8.13 5.96 13.61
C TRP A 118 -8.57 4.50 13.68
N ILE A 119 -9.52 4.13 14.56
CA ILE A 119 -10.04 2.75 14.58
C ILE A 119 -10.87 2.44 13.33
N ILE A 120 -11.68 3.40 12.86
CA ILE A 120 -12.44 3.26 11.61
C ILE A 120 -11.48 3.17 10.43
N GLN A 121 -10.45 4.03 10.37
CA GLN A 121 -9.46 4.00 9.29
C GLN A 121 -8.67 2.67 9.27
N THR A 122 -8.35 2.12 10.45
CA THR A 122 -7.74 0.79 10.56
C THR A 122 -8.65 -0.29 10.00
N GLY A 123 -9.94 -0.30 10.37
CA GLY A 123 -10.93 -1.25 9.84
C GLY A 123 -11.09 -1.17 8.31
N ILE A 124 -11.19 0.06 7.76
CA ILE A 124 -11.28 0.28 6.31
C ILE A 124 -10.04 -0.29 5.62
N SER A 125 -8.85 0.01 6.15
CA SER A 125 -7.60 -0.46 5.56
C SER A 125 -7.48 -1.99 5.55
N LEU A 126 -7.86 -2.66 6.63
CA LEU A 126 -7.87 -4.12 6.71
C LEU A 126 -8.88 -4.75 5.74
N GLY A 127 -10.06 -4.14 5.60
CA GLY A 127 -11.05 -4.55 4.59
C GLY A 127 -10.50 -4.44 3.16
N LEU A 128 -9.76 -3.37 2.86
CA LEU A 128 -9.11 -3.18 1.56
C LEU A 128 -8.02 -4.23 1.31
N VAL A 129 -7.19 -4.56 2.29
CA VAL A 129 -6.17 -5.61 2.14
C VAL A 129 -6.82 -6.97 1.88
N LEU A 130 -7.84 -7.33 2.66
CA LEU A 130 -8.55 -8.61 2.51
C LEU A 130 -9.24 -8.73 1.15
N SER A 131 -9.76 -7.62 0.61
CA SER A 131 -10.39 -7.55 -0.71
C SER A 131 -9.39 -7.77 -1.86
N ILE A 132 -8.12 -7.45 -1.67
CA ILE A 132 -7.08 -7.64 -2.69
C ILE A 132 -6.58 -9.08 -2.69
N LYS A 133 -6.19 -9.62 -1.54
CA LYS A 133 -5.61 -10.97 -1.43
C LYS A 133 -5.85 -11.56 -0.05
N TRP A 134 -6.12 -12.86 0.00
CA TRP A 134 -6.41 -13.60 1.24
C TRP A 134 -5.23 -13.63 2.23
N VAL A 135 -4.01 -13.43 1.73
CA VAL A 135 -2.80 -13.23 2.57
C VAL A 135 -2.96 -12.04 3.53
N GLY A 136 -3.85 -11.10 3.21
CA GLY A 136 -4.26 -10.01 4.10
C GLY A 136 -4.82 -10.45 5.46
N LEU A 137 -5.28 -11.69 5.58
CA LEU A 137 -5.79 -12.23 6.84
C LEU A 137 -4.70 -12.28 7.92
N PHE A 138 -3.42 -12.39 7.54
CA PHE A 138 -2.31 -12.27 8.49
C PHE A 138 -2.20 -10.86 9.09
N ALA A 139 -2.46 -9.81 8.29
CA ALA A 139 -2.49 -8.45 8.81
C ALA A 139 -3.64 -8.26 9.82
N ILE A 140 -4.81 -8.86 9.56
CA ILE A 140 -5.93 -8.86 10.50
C ILE A 140 -5.55 -9.59 11.80
N ALA A 141 -4.90 -10.75 11.69
CA ALA A 141 -4.45 -11.50 12.87
C ALA A 141 -3.47 -10.70 13.73
N VAL A 142 -2.54 -9.94 13.11
CA VAL A 142 -1.61 -9.06 13.82
C VAL A 142 -2.32 -7.89 14.50
N VAL A 143 -3.36 -7.33 13.89
CA VAL A 143 -4.14 -6.23 14.49
C VAL A 143 -5.07 -6.73 15.60
N GLY A 144 -5.59 -7.96 15.48
CA GLY A 144 -6.49 -8.56 16.45
C GLY A 144 -5.81 -9.16 17.67
N PHE A 145 -4.48 -9.32 17.65
CA PHE A 145 -3.67 -9.80 18.76
C PHE A 145 -3.17 -8.64 19.61
#